data_AF-A0A838XTJ7-F1
#
_entry.id   AF-A0A838XTJ7-F1
#
_cell.length_a   1.000
_cell.length_b   1.000
_cell.length_c   1.000
_cell.angle_alpha   90.00
_cell.angle_beta   90.00
_cell.angle_gamma   90.00
#
_symmetry.space_group_name_H-M   'P 1'
#
loop_
_entity.id
_entity.type
_entity.pdbx_description
1 polymer ?
#
loop_
_entity_poly.entity_id
_entity_poly.type
_entity_poly.pdbx_seq_one_letter_code
_entity_poly.pdbx_strand_id
1 'polypeptide(L)'
;MGETNGVAEGFDKKEFEAWLRTQPVEVSVVLAARSALRALLFLTRNLDWRMRSGDTFVLPLFRAVNVAWSFGVFGDQKALGAAADRALYAFARAAPACADKKGVAVVDRVCAYLAVARASFFRTAAGKTFFAGASFTGAAFASADKTAIYKSAAAASNAAAAYSAIARALSRDRARLTTGLSASRLYIMPLWPDGMPGDLAADWQSLKAHLLSRNEDWDIWTDWYEDRLAGRPPEAKLDRARIMLPDGLWKQGAKAVNAELKRIRADLQAEGAEDSKAETGNLQGSGLSESGQEPNWHEVVKQRLQDEAPVSAVMKDGRIAARDSPPDAKPPLDHPEDLQARLLGLRLTADKVAAMLGEMPHNLGPYLARDIGHFSQAASQSPPVWYVLDDAAACLRDHTRLLEDLAWPGATREDVERLVRRTEELRLLLQPQQPEPAPAANEKPPLELDPEKATPCAVGEILSQVEGAIRADGGRVLAPSAQQTLEHYTDKAREALASPDTSEASESVRQRRLTRWLRGLGGFLGQSSKIITYGVATNAISNPGSAKTLGEHFSKLFDWLVSFFSG
;
A
#
# COMPACT_ATOMS: atom_id res chain seq x y z
N MET A 1 9.66 40.25 -39.69
CA MET A 1 9.68 39.31 -38.56
C MET A 1 9.03 40.03 -37.39
N GLY A 2 7.74 39.81 -37.18
CA GLY A 2 7.01 40.40 -36.06
C GLY A 2 7.15 39.49 -34.85
N GLU A 3 7.90 39.93 -33.85
CA GLU A 3 7.82 39.36 -32.51
C GLU A 3 6.43 39.69 -31.97
N THR A 4 5.52 38.72 -32.05
CA THR A 4 4.30 38.76 -31.27
C THR A 4 4.73 38.75 -29.81
N ASN A 5 4.54 39.88 -29.13
CA ASN A 5 4.46 39.94 -27.68
C ASN A 5 3.37 38.95 -27.25
N GLY A 6 3.79 37.70 -27.00
CA GLY A 6 2.97 36.64 -26.46
C GLY A 6 2.53 37.08 -25.09
N VAL A 7 1.38 37.75 -25.01
CA VAL A 7 0.58 37.84 -23.80
C VAL A 7 0.49 36.41 -23.30
N ALA A 8 1.19 36.11 -22.20
CA ALA A 8 1.16 34.79 -21.59
C ALA A 8 -0.30 34.35 -21.55
N GLU A 9 -0.64 33.27 -22.25
CA GLU A 9 -1.99 32.68 -22.22
C GLU A 9 -2.43 32.70 -20.76
N GLY A 10 -3.42 33.54 -20.48
CA GLY A 10 -3.84 33.82 -19.11
C GLY A 10 -4.21 32.49 -18.48
N PHE A 11 -3.64 32.18 -17.32
CA PHE A 11 -4.05 31.02 -16.56
C PHE A 11 -5.53 31.19 -16.19
N ASP A 12 -6.42 30.56 -16.95
CA ASP A 12 -7.85 30.58 -16.67
C ASP A 12 -8.13 29.62 -15.51
N LYS A 13 -8.39 30.23 -14.36
CA LYS A 13 -8.73 29.55 -13.12
C LYS A 13 -9.94 28.62 -13.29
N LYS A 14 -11.01 29.06 -13.95
CA LYS A 14 -12.24 28.27 -14.10
C LYS A 14 -12.01 27.08 -15.01
N GLU A 15 -11.23 27.28 -16.06
CA GLU A 15 -10.82 26.20 -16.96
C GLU A 15 -9.94 25.17 -16.25
N PHE A 16 -8.98 25.63 -15.44
CA PHE A 16 -8.12 24.77 -14.63
C PHE A 16 -8.93 23.93 -13.64
N GLU A 17 -9.90 24.54 -12.94
CA GLU A 17 -10.82 23.84 -12.04
C GLU A 17 -11.68 22.81 -12.77
N ALA A 18 -12.24 23.18 -13.93
CA ALA A 18 -13.03 22.27 -14.73
C ALA A 18 -12.19 21.07 -15.20
N TRP A 19 -10.94 21.31 -15.60
CA TRP A 19 -9.99 20.27 -15.97
C TRP A 19 -9.67 19.35 -14.79
N LEU A 20 -9.38 19.89 -13.59
CA LEU A 20 -9.08 19.08 -12.41
C LEU A 20 -10.22 18.13 -12.01
N ARG A 21 -11.49 18.56 -12.18
CA ARG A 21 -12.66 17.71 -11.90
C ARG A 21 -12.72 16.44 -12.76
N THR A 22 -12.07 16.44 -13.92
CA THR A 22 -12.02 15.27 -14.82
C THR A 22 -10.83 14.37 -14.56
N GLN A 23 -9.87 14.79 -13.74
CA GLN A 23 -8.64 14.05 -13.49
C GLN A 23 -8.78 13.02 -12.35
N PRO A 24 -7.95 11.96 -12.33
CA PRO A 24 -7.78 11.10 -11.18
C PRO A 24 -7.35 11.87 -9.92
N VAL A 25 -7.62 11.31 -8.74
CA VAL A 25 -7.33 11.96 -7.46
C VAL A 25 -5.83 12.19 -7.25
N GLU A 26 -5.00 11.31 -7.79
CA GLU A 26 -3.55 11.35 -7.72
C GLU A 26 -2.98 12.60 -8.40
N VAL A 27 -3.59 13.01 -9.54
CA VAL A 27 -3.24 14.23 -10.28
C VAL A 27 -3.54 15.47 -9.44
N SER A 28 -4.71 15.48 -8.81
CA SER A 28 -5.16 16.56 -7.94
C SER A 28 -4.22 16.74 -6.73
N VAL A 29 -3.80 15.64 -6.11
CA VAL A 29 -2.88 15.65 -4.97
C VAL A 29 -1.50 16.17 -5.38
N VAL A 30 -0.92 15.67 -6.48
CA VAL A 30 0.43 16.10 -6.88
C VAL A 30 0.50 17.59 -7.19
N LEU A 31 -0.54 18.12 -7.84
CA LEU A 31 -0.63 19.56 -8.11
C LEU A 31 -0.84 20.37 -6.83
N ALA A 32 -1.65 19.89 -5.89
CA ALA A 32 -1.83 20.54 -4.59
C ALA A 32 -0.53 20.56 -3.76
N ALA A 33 0.16 19.43 -3.66
CA ALA A 33 1.43 19.32 -2.93
C ALA A 33 2.53 20.21 -3.53
N ARG A 34 2.70 20.20 -4.86
CA ARG A 34 3.65 21.08 -5.56
C ARG A 34 3.27 22.56 -5.41
N SER A 35 1.98 22.90 -5.44
CA SER A 35 1.51 24.27 -5.18
C SER A 35 1.86 24.73 -3.77
N ALA A 36 1.62 23.88 -2.76
CA ALA A 36 1.94 24.19 -1.37
C ALA A 36 3.44 24.41 -1.15
N LEU A 37 4.30 23.58 -1.78
CA LEU A 37 5.76 23.74 -1.76
C LEU A 37 6.22 25.06 -2.41
N ARG A 38 5.56 25.50 -3.49
CA ARG A 38 5.85 26.80 -4.11
C ARG A 38 5.35 27.96 -3.26
N ALA A 39 4.21 27.79 -2.60
CA ALA A 39 3.62 28.79 -1.71
C ALA A 39 4.47 29.05 -0.45
N LEU A 40 5.26 28.05 0.00
CA LEU A 40 6.12 28.11 1.18
C LEU A 40 7.00 29.37 1.23
N LEU A 41 7.67 29.71 0.13
CA LEU A 41 8.61 30.85 0.06
C LEU A 41 7.92 32.22 0.15
N PHE A 42 6.61 32.27 -0.09
CA PHE A 42 5.86 33.52 0.04
C PHE A 42 5.39 33.78 1.47
N LEU A 43 5.19 32.71 2.23
CA LEU A 43 4.93 32.85 3.66
C LEU A 43 6.13 33.48 4.35
N THR A 44 7.35 33.09 3.97
CA THR A 44 8.57 33.53 4.66
C THR A 44 8.90 35.00 4.42
N ARG A 45 8.50 35.57 3.28
CA ARG A 45 8.59 37.03 3.03
C ARG A 45 7.77 37.89 3.99
N ASN A 46 6.66 37.36 4.49
CA ASN A 46 5.68 38.13 5.26
C ASN A 46 5.71 37.82 6.77
N LEU A 47 6.58 36.90 7.19
CA LEU A 47 6.73 36.54 8.60
C LEU A 47 7.78 37.43 9.25
N ASP A 48 7.41 38.03 10.38
CA ASP A 48 8.39 38.66 11.27
C ASP A 48 9.18 37.56 11.98
N TRP A 49 10.29 37.15 11.35
CA TRP A 49 11.19 36.10 11.80
C TRP A 49 11.87 36.41 13.14
N ARG A 50 11.76 37.64 13.65
CA ARG A 50 12.25 38.02 14.99
C ARG A 50 11.45 37.39 16.12
N MET A 51 10.22 36.91 15.87
CA MET A 51 9.45 36.13 16.84
C MET A 51 9.75 34.64 16.69
N ARG A 52 9.63 33.87 17.80
CA ARG A 52 9.90 32.42 18.01
C ARG A 52 9.20 31.46 17.01
N SER A 53 9.34 31.70 15.72
CA SER A 53 8.51 31.19 14.62
C SER A 53 8.96 29.84 14.07
N GLY A 54 10.18 29.40 14.40
CA GLY A 54 10.68 28.07 14.01
C GLY A 54 9.77 26.95 14.51
N ASP A 55 9.55 26.89 15.82
CA ASP A 55 8.74 25.84 16.46
C ASP A 55 7.24 26.03 16.23
N THR A 56 6.76 27.28 16.28
CA THR A 56 5.33 27.55 16.21
C THR A 56 4.82 27.46 14.78
N PHE A 57 5.56 27.97 13.80
CA PHE A 57 5.02 28.12 12.45
C PHE A 57 5.73 27.27 11.40
N VAL A 58 7.06 27.36 11.33
CA VAL A 58 7.83 26.76 10.24
C VAL A 58 7.79 25.22 10.33
N LEU A 59 7.94 24.67 11.53
CA LEU A 59 7.90 23.21 11.72
C LEU A 59 6.52 22.61 11.39
N PRO A 60 5.37 23.12 11.90
CA PRO A 60 4.06 22.61 11.49
C PRO A 60 3.78 22.77 10.00
N LEU A 61 4.28 23.84 9.38
CA LEU A 61 4.15 24.07 7.95
C LEU A 61 4.90 23.00 7.14
N PHE A 62 6.18 22.75 7.46
CA PHE A 62 6.96 21.68 6.83
C PHE A 62 6.30 20.31 7.03
N ARG A 63 5.82 20.02 8.25
CA ARG A 63 5.07 18.78 8.53
C ARG A 63 3.85 18.65 7.62
N ALA A 64 3.03 19.68 7.52
CA ALA A 64 1.80 19.62 6.75
C ALA A 64 2.06 19.47 5.23
N VAL A 65 3.03 20.22 4.69
CA VAL A 65 3.42 20.11 3.28
C VAL A 65 4.03 18.74 2.98
N ASN A 66 4.85 18.19 3.91
CA ASN A 66 5.40 16.86 3.75
C ASN A 66 4.31 15.77 3.75
N VAL A 67 3.27 15.89 4.59
CA VAL A 67 2.14 14.95 4.53
C VAL A 67 1.45 14.98 3.15
N ALA A 68 1.17 16.17 2.62
CA ALA A 68 0.57 16.31 1.29
C ALA A 68 1.45 15.69 0.19
N TRP A 69 2.78 15.86 0.30
CA TRP A 69 3.75 15.25 -0.61
C TRP A 69 3.80 13.73 -0.50
N SER A 70 4.04 13.22 0.71
CA SER A 70 4.19 11.80 1.02
C SER A 70 2.98 10.98 0.59
N PHE A 71 1.78 11.57 0.65
CA PHE A 71 0.56 10.91 0.21
C PHE A 71 0.60 10.46 -1.25
N GLY A 72 0.96 11.34 -2.18
CA GLY A 72 0.97 10.94 -3.58
C GLY A 72 2.21 10.16 -4.00
N VAL A 73 3.24 10.07 -3.14
CA VAL A 73 4.38 9.18 -3.36
C VAL A 73 4.07 7.75 -2.89
N PHE A 74 3.50 7.58 -1.69
CA PHE A 74 3.44 6.25 -1.05
C PHE A 74 2.11 5.52 -1.21
N GLY A 75 1.00 6.20 -1.55
CA GLY A 75 -0.30 5.55 -1.80
C GLY A 75 -1.00 4.90 -0.59
N ASP A 76 -0.31 4.65 0.54
CA ASP A 76 -0.87 4.09 1.78
C ASP A 76 -1.76 5.09 2.50
N GLN A 77 -3.06 5.11 2.16
CA GLN A 77 -3.96 6.16 2.64
C GLN A 77 -4.22 6.04 4.15
N LYS A 78 -4.48 4.87 4.72
CA LYS A 78 -5.07 4.80 6.07
C LYS A 78 -4.15 5.35 7.18
N ALA A 79 -2.86 5.02 7.16
CA ALA A 79 -1.90 5.50 8.17
C ALA A 79 -1.60 7.00 8.02
N LEU A 80 -1.57 7.49 6.77
CA LEU A 80 -1.29 8.89 6.45
C LEU A 80 -2.40 9.84 6.89
N GLY A 81 -3.65 9.37 6.97
CA GLY A 81 -4.81 10.22 7.30
C GLY A 81 -4.77 10.79 8.70
N ALA A 82 -4.48 9.94 9.68
CA ALA A 82 -4.39 10.39 11.06
C ALA A 82 -3.23 11.37 11.25
N ALA A 83 -2.10 11.13 10.57
CA ALA A 83 -0.96 12.06 10.57
C ALA A 83 -1.31 13.40 9.88
N ALA A 84 -2.05 13.36 8.77
CA ALA A 84 -2.53 14.54 8.05
C ALA A 84 -3.42 15.42 8.91
N ASP A 85 -4.41 14.82 9.58
CA ASP A 85 -5.36 15.55 10.45
C ASP A 85 -4.62 16.28 11.57
N ARG A 86 -3.64 15.62 12.19
CA ARG A 86 -2.83 16.20 13.26
C ARG A 86 -1.92 17.32 12.75
N ALA A 87 -1.26 17.13 11.60
CA ALA A 87 -0.39 18.14 11.01
C ALA A 87 -1.17 19.40 10.61
N LEU A 88 -2.33 19.20 9.98
CA LEU A 88 -3.26 20.27 9.60
C LEU A 88 -3.77 21.03 10.82
N TYR A 89 -4.20 20.32 11.86
CA TYR A 89 -4.69 20.93 13.09
C TYR A 89 -3.59 21.75 13.79
N ALA A 90 -2.37 21.21 13.88
CA ALA A 90 -1.23 21.92 14.47
C ALA A 90 -0.89 23.20 13.69
N PHE A 91 -0.86 23.14 12.36
CA PHE A 91 -0.62 24.31 11.52
C PHE A 91 -1.74 25.35 11.66
N ALA A 92 -3.00 24.93 11.55
CA ALA A 92 -4.16 25.82 11.67
C ALA A 92 -4.23 26.52 13.04
N ARG A 93 -3.74 25.88 14.11
CA ARG A 93 -3.67 26.49 15.44
C ARG A 93 -2.55 27.53 15.56
N ALA A 94 -1.41 27.29 14.92
CA ALA A 94 -0.26 28.20 15.00
C ALA A 94 -0.36 29.39 14.04
N ALA A 95 -1.06 29.19 12.94
CA ALA A 95 -1.34 30.13 11.88
C ALA A 95 -1.75 31.54 12.36
N PRO A 96 -2.81 31.71 13.19
CA PRO A 96 -3.26 33.02 13.64
C PRO A 96 -2.27 33.76 14.54
N ALA A 97 -1.42 33.02 15.27
CA ALA A 97 -0.48 33.61 16.23
C ALA A 97 0.75 34.23 15.55
N CYS A 98 1.04 33.86 14.30
CA CYS A 98 2.26 34.27 13.58
C CYS A 98 1.98 35.24 12.44
N ALA A 99 0.72 35.42 12.07
CA ALA A 99 0.32 36.26 10.96
C ALA A 99 -0.03 37.67 11.41
N ASP A 100 0.69 38.68 10.91
CA ASP A 100 0.12 40.03 10.84
C ASP A 100 -1.10 40.02 9.89
N LYS A 101 -1.86 41.13 9.80
CA LYS A 101 -3.04 41.21 8.91
C LYS A 101 -2.77 40.80 7.44
N LYS A 102 -1.51 40.87 6.96
CA LYS A 102 -1.09 40.47 5.61
C LYS A 102 -0.72 38.98 5.53
N GLY A 103 -0.18 38.41 6.61
CA GLY A 103 0.15 36.97 6.69
C GLY A 103 -1.07 36.05 6.68
N VAL A 104 -2.21 36.50 7.24
CA VAL A 104 -3.42 35.67 7.41
C VAL A 104 -3.92 35.13 6.06
N ALA A 105 -3.93 35.96 5.03
CA ALA A 105 -4.42 35.58 3.71
C ALA A 105 -3.57 34.51 3.01
N VAL A 106 -2.27 34.45 3.29
CA VAL A 106 -1.38 33.43 2.71
C VAL A 106 -1.49 32.12 3.49
N VAL A 107 -1.63 32.23 4.81
CA VAL A 107 -1.83 31.10 5.71
C VAL A 107 -3.16 30.39 5.42
N ASP A 108 -4.24 31.15 5.21
CA ASP A 108 -5.54 30.61 4.78
C ASP A 108 -5.43 29.84 3.47
N ARG A 109 -4.59 30.30 2.52
CA ARG A 109 -4.36 29.59 1.25
C ARG A 109 -3.64 28.28 1.44
N VAL A 110 -2.60 28.24 2.28
CA VAL A 110 -1.91 26.99 2.58
C VAL A 110 -2.83 26.02 3.31
N CYS A 111 -3.61 26.49 4.28
CA CYS A 111 -4.67 25.70 4.89
C CYS A 111 -5.66 25.16 3.86
N ALA A 112 -6.07 25.96 2.87
CA ALA A 112 -6.96 25.52 1.80
C ALA A 112 -6.32 24.45 0.91
N TYR A 113 -5.07 24.61 0.48
CA TYR A 113 -4.35 23.59 -0.31
C TYR A 113 -4.21 22.27 0.45
N LEU A 114 -3.89 22.35 1.74
CA LEU A 114 -3.73 21.17 2.59
C LEU A 114 -5.09 20.52 2.91
N ALA A 115 -6.15 21.32 3.12
CA ALA A 115 -7.52 20.82 3.28
C ALA A 115 -8.03 20.15 2.00
N VAL A 116 -7.63 20.64 0.82
CA VAL A 116 -7.91 20.00 -0.46
C VAL A 116 -7.18 18.66 -0.56
N ALA A 117 -5.89 18.60 -0.23
CA ALA A 117 -5.16 17.33 -0.17
C ALA A 117 -5.83 16.34 0.80
N ARG A 118 -6.35 16.83 1.93
CA ARG A 118 -7.17 16.05 2.89
C ARG A 118 -8.55 15.64 2.34
N ALA A 119 -9.22 16.47 1.56
CA ALA A 119 -10.51 16.12 0.98
C ALA A 119 -10.35 15.04 -0.10
N SER A 120 -9.27 15.12 -0.89
CA SER A 120 -8.82 14.08 -1.80
C SER A 120 -8.46 12.78 -1.08
N PHE A 121 -7.94 12.87 0.14
CA PHE A 121 -7.60 11.73 0.99
C PHE A 121 -8.81 10.83 1.33
N PHE A 122 -9.96 11.41 1.68
CA PHE A 122 -11.11 10.61 2.14
C PHE A 122 -12.00 10.07 1.02
N ARG A 123 -11.68 10.30 -0.26
CA ARG A 123 -12.50 9.94 -1.44
C ARG A 123 -14.01 10.23 -1.27
N THR A 124 -14.38 11.20 -0.44
CA THR A 124 -15.78 11.55 -0.24
C THR A 124 -16.30 12.25 -1.49
N ALA A 125 -17.58 12.06 -1.84
CA ALA A 125 -18.22 12.83 -2.92
C ALA A 125 -18.07 14.35 -2.69
N ALA A 126 -17.96 14.77 -1.42
CA ALA A 126 -17.62 16.12 -1.00
C ALA A 126 -16.19 16.56 -1.38
N GLY A 127 -15.22 15.66 -1.51
CA GLY A 127 -13.85 16.00 -1.92
C GLY A 127 -13.75 16.46 -3.38
N LYS A 128 -14.57 15.89 -4.28
CA LYS A 128 -14.66 16.35 -5.68
C LYS A 128 -15.31 17.74 -5.81
N THR A 129 -16.29 18.07 -4.95
CA THR A 129 -16.91 19.40 -4.92
C THR A 129 -16.05 20.42 -4.16
N PHE A 130 -15.37 20.02 -3.08
CA PHE A 130 -14.45 20.86 -2.33
C PHE A 130 -13.22 21.24 -3.16
N PHE A 131 -12.70 20.35 -4.00
CA PHE A 131 -11.62 20.67 -4.95
C PHE A 131 -11.99 21.85 -5.86
N ALA A 132 -13.26 22.01 -6.18
CA ALA A 132 -13.73 23.05 -7.08
C ALA A 132 -14.34 24.28 -6.40
N GLY A 133 -14.49 24.25 -5.07
CA GLY A 133 -14.85 25.41 -4.25
C GLY A 133 -13.67 26.00 -3.47
N ALA A 134 -12.69 25.17 -3.09
CA ALA A 134 -11.46 25.54 -2.40
C ALA A 134 -10.27 25.77 -3.34
N SER A 135 -10.38 25.36 -4.62
CA SER A 135 -9.54 25.97 -5.64
C SER A 135 -9.90 27.46 -5.69
N PHE A 136 -8.95 28.29 -5.22
CA PHE A 136 -9.01 29.74 -5.29
C PHE A 136 -10.29 30.37 -4.66
N THR A 137 -10.47 30.27 -3.35
CA THR A 137 -11.40 31.19 -2.68
C THR A 137 -10.94 32.64 -2.89
N GLY A 138 -11.89 33.52 -3.23
CA GLY A 138 -11.70 34.90 -3.69
C GLY A 138 -11.08 35.90 -2.70
N ALA A 139 -10.32 35.46 -1.69
CA ALA A 139 -9.62 36.34 -0.75
C ALA A 139 -8.35 36.98 -1.33
N ALA A 140 -7.86 36.52 -2.48
CA ALA A 140 -6.84 37.24 -3.26
C ALA A 140 -7.38 38.57 -3.83
N PHE A 141 -8.69 38.69 -4.04
CA PHE A 141 -9.33 39.95 -4.44
C PHE A 141 -9.83 40.76 -3.24
N ALA A 142 -10.25 40.13 -2.14
CA ALA A 142 -10.85 40.83 -1.00
C ALA A 142 -9.86 41.48 -0.01
N SER A 143 -8.57 41.11 -0.01
CA SER A 143 -7.56 41.79 0.83
C SER A 143 -6.85 42.97 0.14
N ALA A 144 -7.21 43.26 -1.11
CA ALA A 144 -6.84 44.49 -1.79
C ALA A 144 -7.83 45.64 -1.50
N ASP A 145 -8.56 45.60 -0.37
CA ASP A 145 -9.49 46.66 0.01
C ASP A 145 -8.78 47.82 0.75
N LYS A 146 -8.41 48.81 -0.07
CA LYS A 146 -8.40 50.27 0.18
C LYS A 146 -7.64 50.93 1.35
N THR A 147 -6.84 50.27 2.19
CA THR A 147 -6.16 50.98 3.29
C THR A 147 -4.66 50.70 3.46
N ALA A 148 -3.84 51.06 2.45
CA ALA A 148 -2.42 51.47 2.59
C ALA A 148 -1.80 51.83 1.21
N ILE A 149 -2.18 52.97 0.62
CA ILE A 149 -1.94 53.24 -0.82
C ILE A 149 -0.53 53.80 -1.18
N TYR A 150 0.37 54.11 -0.24
CA TYR A 150 1.68 54.70 -0.62
C TYR A 150 2.96 53.96 -0.16
N LYS A 151 2.85 52.71 0.32
CA LYS A 151 4.03 51.82 0.52
C LYS A 151 3.89 50.45 -0.19
N SER A 152 2.90 50.29 -1.07
CA SER A 152 2.39 48.97 -1.49
C SER A 152 2.48 48.64 -2.98
N ALA A 153 3.02 49.52 -3.84
CA ALA A 153 3.19 49.20 -5.27
C ALA A 153 4.27 48.12 -5.51
N ALA A 154 5.43 48.20 -4.83
CA ALA A 154 6.48 47.19 -4.94
C ALA A 154 6.07 45.86 -4.30
N ALA A 155 5.38 45.88 -3.15
CA ALA A 155 4.84 44.68 -2.53
C ALA A 155 3.74 44.01 -3.39
N ALA A 156 2.85 44.80 -4.00
CA ALA A 156 1.84 44.31 -4.94
C ALA A 156 2.47 43.77 -6.24
N SER A 157 3.48 44.46 -6.78
CA SER A 157 4.24 44.01 -7.95
C SER A 157 4.97 42.69 -7.67
N ASN A 158 5.65 42.59 -6.53
CA ASN A 158 6.31 41.36 -6.10
C ASN A 158 5.32 40.21 -5.87
N ALA A 159 4.14 40.49 -5.31
CA ALA A 159 3.07 39.49 -5.15
C ALA A 159 2.42 39.07 -6.48
N ALA A 160 2.37 39.96 -7.48
CA ALA A 160 1.90 39.65 -8.82
C ALA A 160 2.93 38.82 -9.61
N ALA A 161 4.22 39.18 -9.53
CA ALA A 161 5.31 38.43 -10.15
C ALA A 161 5.41 37.01 -9.57
N ALA A 162 5.35 36.91 -8.24
CA ALA A 162 5.20 35.69 -7.48
C ALA A 162 4.08 34.78 -7.99
N TYR A 163 2.87 35.33 -8.06
CA TYR A 163 1.68 34.61 -8.50
C TYR A 163 1.81 34.14 -9.94
N SER A 164 2.31 35.00 -10.83
CA SER A 164 2.51 34.64 -12.23
C SER A 164 3.54 33.51 -12.40
N ALA A 165 4.58 33.45 -11.56
CA ALA A 165 5.53 32.36 -11.56
C ALA A 165 4.89 31.03 -11.10
N ILE A 166 4.08 31.03 -10.04
CA ILE A 166 3.34 29.83 -9.60
C ILE A 166 2.37 29.39 -10.70
N ALA A 167 1.59 30.31 -11.23
CA ALA A 167 0.60 30.03 -12.27
C ALA A 167 1.27 29.42 -13.51
N ARG A 168 2.40 29.98 -13.94
CA ARG A 168 3.20 29.42 -15.05
C ARG A 168 3.70 28.02 -14.74
N ALA A 169 4.25 27.78 -13.56
CA ALA A 169 4.71 26.45 -13.15
C ALA A 169 3.56 25.43 -13.11
N LEU A 170 2.36 25.85 -12.69
CA LEU A 170 1.16 25.01 -12.72
C LEU A 170 0.65 24.73 -14.13
N SER A 171 0.64 25.72 -15.02
CA SER A 171 0.33 25.50 -16.44
C SER A 171 1.26 24.47 -17.06
N ARG A 172 2.56 24.53 -16.73
CA ARG A 172 3.56 23.55 -17.20
C ARG A 172 3.30 22.16 -16.63
N ASP A 173 3.02 22.05 -15.33
CA ASP A 173 2.67 20.77 -14.70
C ASP A 173 1.40 20.17 -15.35
N ARG A 174 0.35 20.99 -15.59
CA ARG A 174 -0.88 20.58 -16.30
C ARG A 174 -0.57 20.09 -17.71
N ALA A 175 0.20 20.84 -18.49
CA ALA A 175 0.55 20.47 -19.86
C ALA A 175 1.29 19.12 -19.93
N ARG A 176 2.19 18.86 -18.96
CA ARG A 176 2.88 17.57 -18.84
C ARG A 176 1.92 16.42 -18.54
N LEU A 177 0.98 16.62 -17.63
CA LEU A 177 -0.04 15.61 -17.30
C LEU A 177 -0.96 15.34 -18.50
N THR A 178 -1.40 16.37 -19.21
CA THR A 178 -2.22 16.24 -20.42
C THR A 178 -1.51 15.49 -21.55
N THR A 179 -0.18 15.58 -21.62
CA THR A 179 0.65 14.87 -22.62
C THR A 179 1.02 13.44 -22.20
N GLY A 180 0.45 12.94 -21.09
CA GLY A 180 0.60 11.54 -20.65
C GLY A 180 1.66 11.31 -19.58
N LEU A 181 2.30 12.35 -19.03
CA LEU A 181 3.18 12.18 -17.87
C LEU A 181 2.35 11.70 -16.67
N SER A 182 2.80 10.65 -15.98
CA SER A 182 2.11 10.18 -14.78
C SER A 182 2.26 11.16 -13.61
N ALA A 183 1.29 11.16 -12.70
CA ALA A 183 1.37 11.91 -11.45
C ALA A 183 2.61 11.53 -10.61
N SER A 184 2.96 10.23 -10.58
CA SER A 184 4.16 9.72 -9.89
C SER A 184 5.46 10.29 -10.47
N ARG A 185 5.56 10.40 -11.80
CA ARG A 185 6.72 11.01 -12.45
C ARG A 185 6.80 12.52 -12.18
N LEU A 186 5.65 13.21 -12.10
CA LEU A 186 5.62 14.63 -11.79
C LEU A 186 6.17 14.96 -10.38
N TYR A 187 6.05 14.05 -9.41
CA TYR A 187 6.65 14.22 -8.08
C TYR A 187 8.19 14.32 -8.12
N ILE A 188 8.85 13.58 -8.99
CA ILE A 188 10.32 13.61 -9.08
C ILE A 188 10.83 14.61 -10.13
N MET A 189 9.98 15.54 -10.56
CA MET A 189 10.43 16.64 -11.41
C MET A 189 10.82 17.85 -10.57
N PRO A 190 11.79 18.67 -11.03
CA PRO A 190 12.10 19.95 -10.41
C PRO A 190 10.84 20.74 -10.06
N LEU A 191 10.79 21.31 -8.86
CA LEU A 191 9.61 22.06 -8.39
C LEU A 191 9.30 23.25 -9.30
N TRP A 192 10.30 23.85 -9.92
CA TRP A 192 10.15 24.95 -10.88
C TRP A 192 10.60 24.48 -12.27
N PRO A 193 9.66 24.20 -13.19
CA PRO A 193 9.98 23.68 -14.53
C PRO A 193 10.96 24.53 -15.33
N ASP A 194 10.90 25.85 -15.15
CA ASP A 194 11.72 26.85 -15.86
C ASP A 194 12.78 27.47 -14.94
N GLY A 195 13.09 26.82 -13.80
CA GLY A 195 13.94 27.37 -12.75
C GLY A 195 13.19 28.27 -11.77
N MET A 196 13.68 28.33 -10.52
CA MET A 196 13.08 29.18 -9.48
C MET A 196 13.36 30.66 -9.82
N PRO A 197 12.36 31.55 -9.75
CA PRO A 197 12.58 32.99 -9.89
C PRO A 197 13.67 33.51 -8.94
N GLY A 198 14.55 34.39 -9.44
CA GLY A 198 15.74 34.86 -8.71
C GLY A 198 15.43 35.44 -7.32
N ASP A 199 14.39 36.28 -7.21
CA ASP A 199 14.01 36.85 -5.92
C ASP A 199 13.57 35.77 -4.92
N LEU A 200 12.87 34.72 -5.38
CA LEU A 200 12.45 33.61 -4.52
C LEU A 200 13.62 32.73 -4.11
N ALA A 201 14.59 32.57 -5.00
CA ALA A 201 15.84 31.91 -4.66
C ALA A 201 16.58 32.67 -3.56
N ALA A 202 16.62 34.01 -3.63
CA ALA A 202 17.20 34.84 -2.59
C ALA A 202 16.46 34.74 -1.24
N ASP A 203 15.12 34.70 -1.25
CA ASP A 203 14.34 34.49 -0.02
C ASP A 203 14.55 33.10 0.56
N TRP A 204 14.62 32.07 -0.29
CA TRP A 204 14.90 30.71 0.14
C TRP A 204 16.27 30.65 0.82
N GLN A 205 17.32 31.23 0.21
CA GLN A 205 18.65 31.25 0.82
C GLN A 205 18.65 32.01 2.15
N SER A 206 17.91 33.11 2.25
CA SER A 206 17.77 33.87 3.50
C SER A 206 17.07 33.05 4.59
N LEU A 207 15.98 32.37 4.26
CA LEU A 207 15.27 31.47 5.16
C LEU A 207 16.16 30.30 5.61
N LYS A 208 16.82 29.64 4.66
CA LYS A 208 17.73 28.52 4.93
C LYS A 208 18.83 28.95 5.90
N ALA A 209 19.51 30.07 5.61
CA ALA A 209 20.54 30.61 6.50
C ALA A 209 20.01 30.91 7.90
N HIS A 210 18.82 31.51 8.00
CA HIS A 210 18.18 31.77 9.29
C HIS A 210 17.90 30.48 10.07
N LEU A 211 17.29 29.47 9.44
CA LEU A 211 16.96 28.19 10.09
C LEU A 211 18.22 27.45 10.55
N LEU A 212 19.26 27.41 9.72
CA LEU A 212 20.55 26.79 10.08
C LEU A 212 21.26 27.52 11.22
N SER A 213 21.14 28.85 11.31
CA SER A 213 21.75 29.65 12.40
C SER A 213 21.21 29.30 13.79
N ARG A 214 20.03 28.65 13.87
CA ARG A 214 19.40 28.28 15.15
C ARG A 214 20.06 27.08 15.83
N ASN A 215 20.90 26.32 15.12
CA ASN A 215 21.56 25.11 15.64
C ASN A 215 20.57 24.09 16.26
N GLU A 216 19.45 23.87 15.56
CA GLU A 216 18.36 22.94 15.91
C GLU A 216 18.20 21.85 14.83
N ASP A 217 19.29 21.50 14.12
CA ASP A 217 19.30 20.47 13.08
C ASP A 217 18.29 20.69 11.92
N TRP A 218 18.06 21.95 11.55
CA TRP A 218 17.15 22.31 10.45
C TRP A 218 17.60 21.84 9.07
N ASP A 219 18.84 21.36 8.93
CA ASP A 219 19.37 20.74 7.72
C ASP A 219 18.43 19.63 7.20
N ILE A 220 17.81 18.88 8.10
CA ILE A 220 16.90 17.78 7.76
C ILE A 220 15.68 18.21 6.91
N TRP A 221 15.23 19.47 7.05
CA TRP A 221 14.11 20.05 6.30
C TRP A 221 14.59 20.89 5.13
N THR A 222 15.73 21.58 5.26
CA THR A 222 16.28 22.37 4.16
C THR A 222 16.78 21.48 3.04
N ASP A 223 17.45 20.37 3.37
CA ASP A 223 17.88 19.37 2.39
C ASP A 223 16.66 18.76 1.69
N TRP A 224 15.64 18.40 2.47
CA TRP A 224 14.39 17.85 1.94
C TRP A 224 13.73 18.81 0.94
N TYR A 225 13.64 20.10 1.27
CA TYR A 225 13.08 21.09 0.34
C TYR A 225 13.96 21.25 -0.91
N GLU A 226 15.28 21.30 -0.76
CA GLU A 226 16.22 21.39 -1.89
C GLU A 226 16.15 20.18 -2.82
N ASP A 227 15.95 18.99 -2.27
CA ASP A 227 15.71 17.78 -3.06
C ASP A 227 14.44 17.92 -3.89
N ARG A 228 13.37 18.55 -3.37
CA ARG A 228 12.16 18.85 -4.15
C ARG A 228 12.40 19.92 -5.21
N LEU A 229 13.20 20.95 -4.91
CA LEU A 229 13.59 21.96 -5.88
C LEU A 229 14.32 21.33 -7.07
N ALA A 230 15.25 20.41 -6.79
CA ALA A 230 16.05 19.71 -7.78
C ALA A 230 15.32 18.54 -8.47
N GLY A 231 14.17 18.09 -7.96
CA GLY A 231 13.49 16.90 -8.46
C GLY A 231 14.19 15.59 -8.09
N ARG A 232 14.92 15.55 -6.98
CA ARG A 232 15.54 14.31 -6.51
C ARG A 232 14.47 13.36 -5.97
N PRO A 233 14.66 12.04 -6.16
CA PRO A 233 13.76 11.02 -5.62
C PRO A 233 13.56 11.17 -4.10
N PRO A 234 12.38 10.82 -3.57
CA PRO A 234 12.13 10.82 -2.13
C PRO A 234 12.93 9.72 -1.40
N GLU A 235 13.47 10.06 -0.24
CA GLU A 235 14.02 9.09 0.71
C GLU A 235 12.85 8.38 1.40
N ALA A 236 12.27 7.37 0.76
CA ALA A 236 10.96 6.81 1.13
C ALA A 236 10.80 6.50 2.63
N LYS A 237 11.78 5.81 3.23
CA LYS A 237 11.78 5.46 4.66
C LYS A 237 11.82 6.71 5.55
N LEU A 238 12.65 7.71 5.21
CA LEU A 238 12.80 8.93 6.00
C LEU A 238 11.61 9.89 5.84
N ASP A 239 11.08 10.03 4.63
CA ASP A 239 9.86 10.81 4.36
C ASP A 239 8.67 10.22 5.13
N ARG A 240 8.55 8.89 5.19
CA ARG A 240 7.58 8.20 6.07
C ARG A 240 7.85 8.43 7.56
N ALA A 241 9.10 8.41 8.00
CA ALA A 241 9.43 8.70 9.40
C ALA A 241 9.03 10.12 9.80
N ARG A 242 9.31 11.12 8.95
CA ARG A 242 8.96 12.54 9.15
C ARG A 242 7.48 12.80 9.44
N ILE A 243 6.58 11.93 9.01
CA ILE A 243 5.14 12.08 9.23
C ILE A 243 4.61 11.20 10.36
N MET A 244 5.28 10.08 10.63
CA MET A 244 4.87 9.07 11.62
C MET A 244 5.42 9.34 13.03
N LEU A 245 6.29 10.33 13.21
CA LEU A 245 6.81 10.68 14.54
C LEU A 245 5.68 10.90 15.56
N PRO A 246 5.83 10.40 16.81
CA PRO A 246 4.82 10.58 17.85
C PRO A 246 4.53 12.05 18.15
N ASP A 247 3.25 12.39 18.32
CA ASP A 247 2.80 13.76 18.65
C ASP A 247 3.44 14.35 19.91
N GLY A 248 3.80 13.49 20.87
CA GLY A 248 4.54 13.91 22.06
C GLY A 248 5.88 14.55 21.72
N LEU A 249 6.54 14.12 20.64
CA LEU A 249 7.79 14.69 20.18
C LEU A 249 7.57 16.02 19.45
N TRP A 250 6.51 16.13 18.65
CA TRP A 250 6.15 17.40 17.99
C TRP A 250 5.85 18.53 18.97
N LYS A 251 5.26 18.21 20.12
CA LYS A 251 5.02 19.18 21.19
C LYS A 251 6.30 19.68 21.88
N GLN A 252 7.43 18.99 21.71
CA GLN A 252 8.74 19.38 22.26
C GLN A 252 9.48 20.40 21.37
N GLY A 253 8.97 20.69 20.16
CA GLY A 253 9.54 21.68 19.25
C GLY A 253 10.55 21.12 18.24
N ALA A 254 11.09 22.01 17.40
CA ALA A 254 11.90 21.66 16.24
C ALA A 254 13.19 20.96 16.63
N LYS A 255 13.88 21.40 17.69
CA LYS A 255 15.12 20.77 18.12
C LYS A 255 14.95 19.28 18.41
N ALA A 256 13.90 18.89 19.14
CA ALA A 256 13.63 17.50 19.50
C ALA A 256 13.22 16.68 18.27
N VAL A 257 12.33 17.23 17.43
CA VAL A 257 11.88 16.57 16.19
C VAL A 257 13.03 16.36 15.23
N ASN A 258 13.83 17.40 14.98
CA ASN A 258 14.91 17.35 14.00
C ASN A 258 16.05 16.43 14.45
N ALA A 259 16.40 16.44 15.74
CA ALA A 259 17.38 15.51 16.31
C ALA A 259 16.96 14.04 16.11
N GLU A 260 15.69 13.71 16.36
CA GLU A 260 15.19 12.35 16.15
C GLU A 260 15.17 11.96 14.67
N LEU A 261 14.80 12.86 13.77
CA LEU A 261 14.86 12.59 12.33
C LEU A 261 16.29 12.39 11.83
N LYS A 262 17.26 13.11 12.40
CA LYS A 262 18.68 12.94 12.10
C LYS A 262 19.19 11.60 12.57
N ARG A 263 18.79 11.17 13.78
CA ARG A 263 19.06 9.82 14.31
C ARG A 263 18.49 8.74 13.38
N ILE A 264 17.23 8.85 12.99
CA ILE A 264 16.58 7.91 12.07
C ILE A 264 17.30 7.88 10.72
N ARG A 265 17.68 9.04 10.15
CA ARG A 265 18.45 9.07 8.89
C ARG A 265 19.79 8.33 9.03
N ALA A 266 20.50 8.51 10.14
CA ALA A 266 21.76 7.82 10.41
C ALA A 266 21.57 6.29 10.52
N ASP A 267 20.53 5.84 11.25
CA ASP A 267 20.21 4.41 11.36
C ASP A 267 19.92 3.80 9.98
N LEU A 268 19.12 4.49 9.15
CA LEU A 268 18.79 4.05 7.79
C LEU A 268 20.01 3.96 6.87
N GLN A 269 20.98 4.87 7.04
CA GLN A 269 22.24 4.83 6.30
C GLN A 269 23.14 3.70 6.78
N ALA A 270 23.15 3.41 8.09
CA ALA A 270 23.88 2.26 8.64
C ALA A 270 23.30 0.94 8.13
N GLU A 271 21.97 0.77 8.15
CA GLU A 271 21.27 -0.40 7.56
C GLU A 271 21.66 -0.59 6.09
N GLY A 272 21.54 0.47 5.27
CA GLY A 272 21.86 0.37 3.84
C GLY A 272 23.35 0.09 3.56
N ALA A 273 24.25 0.54 4.44
CA ALA A 273 25.68 0.23 4.35
C ALA A 273 25.99 -1.21 4.75
N GLU A 274 25.24 -1.80 5.69
CA GLU A 274 25.35 -3.22 6.03
C GLU A 274 24.81 -4.11 4.90
N ASP A 275 23.67 -3.76 4.30
CA ASP A 275 23.13 -4.45 3.12
C ASP A 275 24.11 -4.37 1.93
N SER A 276 24.67 -3.17 1.68
CA SER A 276 25.67 -2.97 0.63
C SER A 276 27.00 -3.70 0.90
N LYS A 277 27.38 -3.88 2.18
CA LYS A 277 28.56 -4.65 2.59
C LYS A 277 28.33 -6.15 2.52
N ALA A 278 27.12 -6.62 2.81
CA ALA A 278 26.72 -8.01 2.58
C ALA A 278 26.73 -8.33 1.07
N GLU A 279 26.31 -7.39 0.22
CA GLU A 279 26.41 -7.52 -1.24
C GLU A 279 27.86 -7.41 -1.74
N THR A 280 28.67 -6.46 -1.24
CA THR A 280 30.07 -6.28 -1.70
C THR A 280 31.05 -7.30 -1.12
N GLY A 281 30.79 -7.85 0.07
CA GLY A 281 31.52 -9.01 0.61
C GLY A 281 31.29 -10.29 -0.21
N ASN A 282 30.21 -10.33 -0.99
CA ASN A 282 29.94 -11.40 -1.96
C ASN A 282 30.54 -11.10 -3.36
N LEU A 283 31.02 -9.87 -3.60
CA LEU A 283 31.54 -9.40 -4.90
C LEU A 283 33.08 -9.35 -5.00
N GLN A 284 33.83 -9.47 -3.89
CA GLN A 284 35.30 -9.60 -3.93
C GLN A 284 35.80 -10.99 -4.39
N GLY A 285 34.90 -11.87 -4.84
CA GLY A 285 35.22 -13.11 -5.55
C GLY A 285 35.02 -13.06 -7.07
N SER A 286 34.56 -11.95 -7.67
CA SER A 286 34.21 -11.93 -9.10
C SER A 286 34.85 -10.75 -9.83
N GLY A 287 36.08 -10.97 -10.28
CA GLY A 287 36.67 -10.20 -11.36
C GLY A 287 36.20 -10.75 -12.71
N LEU A 288 35.50 -9.90 -13.48
CA LEU A 288 35.40 -9.92 -14.94
C LEU A 288 35.25 -11.30 -15.62
N SER A 289 34.01 -11.80 -15.72
CA SER A 289 33.60 -12.66 -16.85
C SER A 289 32.11 -12.46 -17.20
N GLU A 290 31.85 -12.07 -18.46
CA GLU A 290 30.55 -12.21 -19.15
C GLU A 290 30.24 -13.70 -19.46
N SER A 291 30.27 -14.55 -18.43
CA SER A 291 29.93 -15.97 -18.54
C SER A 291 28.62 -16.25 -17.82
N GLY A 292 27.66 -16.88 -18.51
CA GLY A 292 26.35 -17.26 -18.00
C GLY A 292 26.39 -17.85 -16.59
N GLN A 293 26.18 -16.99 -15.60
CA GLN A 293 26.00 -17.38 -14.22
C GLN A 293 24.56 -17.83 -14.10
N GLU A 294 24.37 -19.15 -13.97
CA GLU A 294 23.05 -19.74 -13.83
C GLU A 294 22.28 -19.02 -12.71
N PRO A 295 21.00 -18.67 -12.94
CA PRO A 295 20.21 -17.97 -11.95
C PRO A 295 20.18 -18.78 -10.65
N ASN A 296 20.32 -18.10 -9.51
CA ASN A 296 20.16 -18.73 -8.20
C ASN A 296 18.73 -19.27 -8.09
N TRP A 297 18.57 -20.55 -8.40
CA TRP A 297 17.26 -21.17 -8.57
C TRP A 297 16.43 -21.12 -7.29
N HIS A 298 17.07 -21.20 -6.13
CA HIS A 298 16.41 -21.11 -4.84
C HIS A 298 15.69 -19.77 -4.65
N GLU A 299 16.34 -18.66 -5.02
CA GLU A 299 15.72 -17.33 -4.93
C GLU A 299 14.65 -17.11 -6.01
N VAL A 300 14.82 -17.70 -7.20
CA VAL A 300 13.77 -17.70 -8.24
C VAL A 300 12.52 -18.41 -7.75
N VAL A 301 12.64 -19.60 -7.16
CA VAL A 301 11.52 -20.38 -6.61
C VAL A 301 10.84 -19.60 -5.48
N LYS A 302 11.61 -19.01 -4.55
CA LYS A 302 11.04 -18.16 -3.48
C LYS A 302 10.15 -17.06 -4.02
N GLN A 303 10.68 -16.30 -4.98
CA GLN A 303 9.97 -15.17 -5.55
C GLN A 303 8.71 -15.64 -6.27
N ARG A 304 8.80 -16.73 -7.03
CA ARG A 304 7.65 -17.32 -7.74
C ARG A 304 6.57 -17.84 -6.81
N LEU A 305 6.93 -18.56 -5.73
CA LEU A 305 5.96 -19.03 -4.74
C LEU A 305 5.18 -17.87 -4.13
N GLN A 306 5.83 -16.73 -3.90
CA GLN A 306 5.20 -15.55 -3.33
C GLN A 306 4.34 -14.79 -4.36
N ASP A 307 4.82 -14.63 -5.60
CA ASP A 307 4.13 -13.89 -6.65
C ASP A 307 2.91 -14.63 -7.21
N GLU A 308 3.01 -15.96 -7.30
CA GLU A 308 1.96 -16.83 -7.87
C GLU A 308 1.02 -17.38 -6.78
N ALA A 309 1.15 -16.93 -5.52
CA ALA A 309 0.31 -17.38 -4.42
C ALA A 309 -1.15 -16.95 -4.65
N PRO A 310 -2.13 -17.87 -4.58
CA PRO A 310 -3.55 -17.52 -4.76
C PRO A 310 -4.07 -16.62 -3.64
N VAL A 311 -3.54 -16.77 -2.43
CA VAL A 311 -3.90 -15.97 -1.26
C VAL A 311 -2.67 -15.22 -0.78
N SER A 312 -2.83 -13.91 -0.62
CA SER A 312 -1.82 -13.01 -0.11
C SER A 312 -1.99 -12.74 1.39
N ALA A 313 -0.86 -12.55 2.07
CA ALA A 313 -0.84 -12.04 3.43
C ALA A 313 -0.95 -10.51 3.40
N VAL A 314 -1.78 -9.93 4.28
CA VAL A 314 -1.94 -8.48 4.42
C VAL A 314 -1.96 -8.06 5.88
N MET A 315 -1.44 -6.88 6.20
CA MET A 315 -1.55 -6.33 7.55
C MET A 315 -2.93 -5.69 7.74
N LYS A 316 -3.69 -6.16 8.72
CA LYS A 316 -5.00 -5.60 9.09
C LYS A 316 -5.14 -5.56 10.60
N ASP A 317 -5.41 -4.37 11.13
CA ASP A 317 -5.67 -4.11 12.55
C ASP A 317 -4.57 -4.68 13.48
N GLY A 318 -3.31 -4.50 13.05
CA GLY A 318 -2.11 -4.96 13.78
C GLY A 318 -1.91 -6.47 13.79
N ARG A 319 -2.59 -7.20 12.89
CA ARG A 319 -2.46 -8.65 12.68
C ARG A 319 -2.28 -8.98 11.20
N ILE A 320 -1.77 -10.17 10.91
CA ILE A 320 -1.66 -10.71 9.55
C ILE A 320 -2.99 -11.36 9.17
N ALA A 321 -3.63 -10.92 8.10
CA ALA A 321 -4.85 -11.51 7.56
C ALA A 321 -4.58 -12.13 6.19
N ALA A 322 -5.39 -13.11 5.82
CA ALA A 322 -5.44 -13.64 4.46
C ALA A 322 -6.41 -12.84 3.59
N ARG A 323 -6.03 -12.62 2.33
CA ARG A 323 -6.84 -11.98 1.29
C ARG A 323 -6.50 -12.56 -0.08
N ASP A 324 -7.45 -12.63 -0.99
CA ASP A 324 -7.19 -13.09 -2.36
C ASP A 324 -6.12 -12.24 -3.08
N SER A 325 -5.29 -12.88 -3.89
CA SER A 325 -4.30 -12.20 -4.73
C SER A 325 -4.91 -11.72 -6.06
N PRO A 326 -4.56 -10.53 -6.57
CA PRO A 326 -3.79 -9.48 -5.89
C PRO A 326 -4.62 -8.84 -4.76
N PRO A 327 -4.01 -8.56 -3.59
CA PRO A 327 -4.75 -8.10 -2.41
C PRO A 327 -5.42 -6.73 -2.60
N ASP A 328 -4.94 -5.88 -3.51
CA ASP A 328 -5.52 -4.56 -3.74
C ASP A 328 -6.50 -4.51 -4.92
N ALA A 329 -6.59 -5.60 -5.69
CA ALA A 329 -7.55 -5.69 -6.78
C ALA A 329 -8.97 -5.87 -6.24
N LYS A 330 -9.92 -5.21 -6.90
CA LYS A 330 -11.36 -5.37 -6.61
C LYS A 330 -11.95 -6.45 -7.51
N PRO A 331 -13.02 -7.12 -7.08
CA PRO A 331 -13.82 -7.93 -7.97
C PRO A 331 -14.48 -7.06 -9.06
N PRO A 332 -14.85 -7.65 -10.22
CA PRO A 332 -15.56 -6.94 -11.29
C PRO A 332 -16.85 -6.25 -10.85
N LEU A 333 -17.59 -6.85 -9.91
CA LEU A 333 -18.85 -6.32 -9.39
C LEU A 333 -18.73 -6.05 -7.88
N ASP A 334 -19.17 -4.87 -7.44
CA ASP A 334 -19.13 -4.42 -6.04
C ASP A 334 -20.56 -4.32 -5.49
N HIS A 335 -21.13 -5.47 -5.10
CA HIS A 335 -22.49 -5.60 -4.57
C HIS A 335 -22.49 -6.37 -3.22
N PRO A 336 -22.11 -5.70 -2.12
CA PRO A 336 -21.87 -6.37 -0.83
C PRO A 336 -23.11 -7.07 -0.25
N GLU A 337 -24.30 -6.52 -0.45
CA GLU A 337 -25.56 -7.11 0.03
C GLU A 337 -25.92 -8.41 -0.72
N ASP A 338 -25.82 -8.38 -2.05
CA ASP A 338 -26.05 -9.58 -2.90
C ASP A 338 -25.02 -10.66 -2.58
N LEU A 339 -23.75 -10.27 -2.43
CA LEU A 339 -22.69 -11.17 -2.03
C LEU A 339 -22.99 -11.85 -0.68
N GLN A 340 -23.37 -11.08 0.34
CA GLN A 340 -23.68 -11.61 1.66
C GLN A 340 -24.89 -12.57 1.62
N ALA A 341 -25.94 -12.22 0.87
CA ALA A 341 -27.12 -13.07 0.72
C ALA A 341 -26.79 -14.41 0.04
N ARG A 342 -25.95 -14.39 -1.01
CA ARG A 342 -25.52 -15.59 -1.73
C ARG A 342 -24.61 -16.48 -0.88
N LEU A 343 -23.66 -15.90 -0.15
CA LEU A 343 -22.80 -16.65 0.78
C LEU A 343 -23.60 -17.31 1.89
N LEU A 344 -24.59 -16.61 2.46
CA LEU A 344 -25.51 -17.19 3.43
C LEU A 344 -26.29 -18.37 2.82
N GLY A 345 -26.79 -18.23 1.60
CA GLY A 345 -27.49 -19.30 0.89
C GLY A 345 -26.61 -20.53 0.63
N LEU A 346 -25.35 -20.33 0.26
CA LEU A 346 -24.35 -21.40 0.09
C LEU A 346 -24.10 -22.12 1.41
N ARG A 347 -23.84 -21.36 2.49
CA ARG A 347 -23.61 -21.92 3.83
C ARG A 347 -24.80 -22.75 4.31
N LEU A 348 -26.02 -22.22 4.26
CA LEU A 348 -27.22 -22.94 4.69
C LEU A 348 -27.43 -24.23 3.89
N THR A 349 -27.11 -24.22 2.60
CA THR A 349 -27.18 -25.41 1.77
C THR A 349 -26.12 -26.44 2.18
N ALA A 350 -24.88 -26.00 2.44
CA ALA A 350 -23.81 -26.88 2.92
C ALA A 350 -24.14 -27.49 4.29
N ASP A 351 -24.62 -26.68 5.24
CA ASP A 351 -25.03 -27.15 6.57
C ASP A 351 -26.17 -28.18 6.50
N LYS A 352 -27.14 -27.97 5.60
CA LYS A 352 -28.20 -28.95 5.32
C LYS A 352 -27.64 -30.27 4.81
N VAL A 353 -26.73 -30.23 3.84
CA VAL A 353 -26.14 -31.47 3.30
C VAL A 353 -25.31 -32.17 4.38
N ALA A 354 -24.51 -31.44 5.16
CA ALA A 354 -23.75 -32.01 6.27
C ALA A 354 -24.64 -32.73 7.29
N ALA A 355 -25.78 -32.13 7.67
CA ALA A 355 -26.75 -32.76 8.56
C ALA A 355 -27.32 -34.07 7.97
N MET A 356 -27.73 -34.04 6.70
CA MET A 356 -28.25 -35.24 6.01
C MET A 356 -27.20 -36.36 5.91
N LEU A 357 -25.92 -36.00 5.73
CA LEU A 357 -24.84 -36.98 5.71
C LEU A 357 -24.52 -37.55 7.11
N GLY A 358 -24.85 -36.82 8.18
CA GLY A 358 -24.64 -37.27 9.56
C GLY A 358 -25.71 -38.24 10.07
N GLU A 359 -26.96 -38.11 9.60
CA GLU A 359 -28.09 -38.90 10.08
C GLU A 359 -28.16 -40.32 9.49
N MET A 360 -27.52 -40.58 8.35
CA MET A 360 -27.64 -41.84 7.63
C MET A 360 -26.30 -42.58 7.54
N PRO A 361 -26.19 -43.84 7.98
CA PRO A 361 -25.04 -44.68 7.68
C PRO A 361 -25.03 -44.96 6.17
N HIS A 362 -24.27 -44.18 5.42
CA HIS A 362 -24.21 -44.24 3.97
C HIS A 362 -22.80 -44.48 3.45
N ASN A 363 -22.71 -44.98 2.22
CA ASN A 363 -21.44 -45.33 1.56
C ASN A 363 -20.70 -44.12 0.95
N LEU A 364 -21.19 -42.88 1.16
CA LEU A 364 -20.58 -41.67 0.60
C LEU A 364 -19.27 -41.25 1.30
N GLY A 365 -18.91 -41.93 2.40
CA GLY A 365 -17.62 -41.81 3.07
C GLY A 365 -17.46 -40.56 3.94
N PRO A 366 -16.56 -40.60 4.94
CA PRO A 366 -16.32 -39.48 5.87
C PRO A 366 -15.64 -38.28 5.19
N TYR A 367 -15.03 -38.46 4.02
CA TYR A 367 -14.33 -37.40 3.29
C TYR A 367 -15.29 -36.36 2.70
N LEU A 368 -16.42 -36.78 2.13
CA LEU A 368 -17.42 -35.85 1.60
C LEU A 368 -18.01 -34.97 2.72
N ALA A 369 -18.37 -35.56 3.86
CA ALA A 369 -18.91 -34.83 5.00
C ALA A 369 -17.92 -33.78 5.52
N ARG A 370 -16.63 -34.15 5.59
CA ARG A 370 -15.55 -33.22 5.95
C ARG A 370 -15.40 -32.08 4.95
N ASP A 371 -15.42 -32.37 3.65
CA ASP A 371 -15.29 -31.35 2.61
C ASP A 371 -16.47 -30.40 2.54
N ILE A 372 -17.68 -30.86 2.85
CA ILE A 372 -18.83 -29.98 3.04
C ILE A 372 -18.65 -29.09 4.27
N GLY A 373 -18.07 -29.62 5.36
CA GLY A 373 -17.68 -28.81 6.52
C GLY A 373 -16.69 -27.70 6.16
N HIS A 374 -15.63 -28.03 5.41
CA HIS A 374 -14.67 -27.05 4.91
C HIS A 374 -15.32 -26.01 4.01
N PHE A 375 -16.22 -26.42 3.12
CA PHE A 375 -16.97 -25.52 2.25
C PHE A 375 -17.85 -24.55 3.07
N SER A 376 -18.59 -25.05 4.06
CA SER A 376 -19.43 -24.23 4.95
C SER A 376 -18.59 -23.22 5.74
N GLN A 377 -17.43 -23.66 6.23
CA GLN A 377 -16.47 -22.79 6.92
C GLN A 377 -15.95 -21.68 6.00
N ALA A 378 -15.53 -22.02 4.77
CA ALA A 378 -15.07 -21.05 3.78
C ALA A 378 -16.16 -20.02 3.43
N ALA A 379 -17.40 -20.47 3.24
CA ALA A 379 -18.54 -19.59 2.97
C ALA A 379 -18.92 -18.68 4.16
N SER A 380 -18.48 -19.03 5.37
CA SER A 380 -18.73 -18.26 6.59
C SER A 380 -17.66 -17.22 6.91
N GLN A 381 -16.56 -17.17 6.15
CA GLN A 381 -15.45 -16.24 6.38
C GLN A 381 -15.87 -14.78 6.18
N SER A 382 -15.31 -13.89 7.00
CA SER A 382 -15.52 -12.44 6.89
C SER A 382 -14.19 -11.68 7.00
N PRO A 383 -13.67 -11.09 5.90
CA PRO A 383 -14.18 -11.23 4.53
C PRO A 383 -13.98 -12.67 3.98
N PRO A 384 -14.81 -13.10 3.03
CA PRO A 384 -14.60 -14.35 2.30
C PRO A 384 -13.31 -14.30 1.46
N VAL A 385 -12.66 -15.45 1.30
CA VAL A 385 -11.49 -15.64 0.43
C VAL A 385 -11.93 -16.51 -0.76
N TRP A 386 -12.05 -15.91 -1.94
CA TRP A 386 -12.50 -16.57 -3.18
C TRP A 386 -11.77 -17.89 -3.41
N TYR A 387 -10.44 -17.88 -3.34
CA TYR A 387 -9.65 -19.05 -3.72
C TYR A 387 -9.88 -20.24 -2.77
N VAL A 388 -10.06 -19.98 -1.47
CA VAL A 388 -10.40 -21.03 -0.48
C VAL A 388 -11.79 -21.62 -0.76
N LEU A 389 -12.75 -20.78 -1.15
CA LEU A 389 -14.11 -21.22 -1.48
C LEU A 389 -14.16 -22.00 -2.81
N ASP A 390 -13.49 -21.52 -3.86
CA ASP A 390 -13.38 -22.20 -5.15
C ASP A 390 -12.65 -23.55 -5.03
N ASP A 391 -11.61 -23.59 -4.19
CA ASP A 391 -10.90 -24.82 -3.83
C ASP A 391 -11.82 -25.84 -3.15
N ALA A 392 -12.58 -25.42 -2.15
CA ALA A 392 -13.57 -26.28 -1.50
C ALA A 392 -14.62 -26.78 -2.50
N ALA A 393 -15.11 -25.92 -3.40
CA ALA A 393 -16.05 -26.30 -4.45
C ALA A 393 -15.45 -27.30 -5.45
N ALA A 394 -14.16 -27.17 -5.78
CA ALA A 394 -13.48 -28.12 -6.65
C ALA A 394 -13.39 -29.52 -6.01
N CYS A 395 -13.12 -29.62 -4.70
CA CYS A 395 -13.18 -30.90 -3.99
C CYS A 395 -14.57 -31.53 -4.05
N LEU A 396 -15.63 -30.75 -3.84
CA LEU A 396 -17.01 -31.24 -3.94
C LEU A 396 -17.33 -31.75 -5.35
N ARG A 397 -16.86 -31.06 -6.40
CA ARG A 397 -17.02 -31.49 -7.80
C ARG A 397 -16.33 -32.82 -8.08
N ASP A 398 -15.16 -33.05 -7.48
CA ASP A 398 -14.45 -34.32 -7.61
C ASP A 398 -15.24 -35.45 -6.95
N HIS A 399 -15.81 -35.23 -5.76
CA HIS A 399 -16.69 -36.22 -5.11
C HIS A 399 -17.93 -36.55 -5.94
N THR A 400 -18.59 -35.57 -6.55
CA THR A 400 -19.76 -35.85 -7.40
C THR A 400 -19.45 -36.71 -8.62
N ARG A 401 -18.20 -36.64 -9.12
CA ARG A 401 -17.71 -37.48 -10.23
C ARG A 401 -17.33 -38.87 -9.74
N LEU A 402 -16.58 -38.97 -8.64
CA LEU A 402 -16.09 -40.24 -8.11
C LEU A 402 -17.20 -41.11 -7.53
N LEU A 403 -18.28 -40.50 -7.03
CA LEU A 403 -19.41 -41.18 -6.39
C LEU A 403 -20.65 -41.18 -7.29
N GLU A 404 -20.46 -41.09 -8.61
CA GLU A 404 -21.57 -40.99 -9.59
C GLU A 404 -22.52 -42.19 -9.53
N ASP A 405 -21.98 -43.40 -9.30
CA ASP A 405 -22.73 -44.66 -9.26
C ASP A 405 -23.29 -45.01 -7.87
N LEU A 406 -22.97 -44.23 -6.83
CA LEU A 406 -23.45 -44.49 -5.48
C LEU A 406 -24.84 -43.88 -5.25
N ALA A 407 -25.62 -44.51 -4.38
CA ALA A 407 -26.91 -43.96 -3.96
C ALA A 407 -26.71 -42.77 -3.00
N TRP A 408 -27.19 -41.60 -3.39
CA TRP A 408 -27.17 -40.40 -2.56
C TRP A 408 -28.48 -40.25 -1.76
N PRO A 409 -28.42 -39.87 -0.47
CA PRO A 409 -29.62 -39.71 0.33
C PRO A 409 -30.43 -38.48 -0.11
N GLY A 410 -31.69 -38.69 -0.49
CA GLY A 410 -32.61 -37.62 -0.87
C GLY A 410 -32.05 -36.73 -2.00
N ALA A 411 -32.04 -35.41 -1.79
CA ALA A 411 -31.57 -34.42 -2.76
C ALA A 411 -30.09 -34.01 -2.57
N THR A 412 -29.31 -34.74 -1.77
CA THR A 412 -27.95 -34.32 -1.39
C THR A 412 -27.01 -34.15 -2.58
N ARG A 413 -27.07 -35.03 -3.59
CA ARG A 413 -26.26 -34.88 -4.81
C ARG A 413 -26.56 -33.57 -5.52
N GLU A 414 -27.84 -33.30 -5.75
CA GLU A 414 -28.30 -32.07 -6.44
C GLU A 414 -27.92 -30.82 -5.63
N ASP A 415 -28.02 -30.89 -4.31
CA ASP A 415 -27.62 -29.79 -3.43
C ASP A 415 -26.09 -29.55 -3.49
N VAL A 416 -25.25 -30.61 -3.54
CA VAL A 416 -23.79 -30.47 -3.74
C VAL A 416 -23.47 -29.89 -5.12
N GLU A 417 -24.09 -30.38 -6.19
CA GLU A 417 -23.92 -29.84 -7.54
C GLU A 417 -24.37 -28.36 -7.61
N ARG A 418 -25.42 -28.00 -6.85
CA ARG A 418 -25.87 -26.62 -6.70
C ARG A 418 -24.86 -25.75 -5.95
N LEU A 419 -24.19 -26.26 -4.91
CA LEU A 419 -23.10 -25.53 -4.24
C LEU A 419 -21.97 -25.20 -5.22
N VAL A 420 -21.53 -26.19 -6.00
CA VAL A 420 -20.45 -26.01 -7.01
C VAL A 420 -20.86 -24.96 -8.04
N ARG A 421 -22.06 -25.07 -8.61
CA ARG A 421 -22.56 -24.13 -9.61
C ARG A 421 -22.70 -22.71 -9.07
N ARG A 422 -23.27 -22.54 -7.87
CA ARG A 422 -23.48 -21.22 -7.27
C ARG A 422 -22.19 -20.56 -6.79
N THR A 423 -21.17 -21.35 -6.48
CA THR A 423 -19.83 -20.81 -6.19
C THR A 423 -19.25 -20.14 -7.44
N GLU A 424 -19.38 -20.76 -8.61
CA GLU A 424 -18.93 -20.17 -9.88
C GLU A 424 -19.64 -18.84 -10.19
N GLU A 425 -20.94 -18.71 -9.87
CA GLU A 425 -21.69 -17.46 -10.00
C GLU A 425 -21.13 -16.33 -9.11
N LEU A 426 -20.46 -16.66 -8.00
CA LEU A 426 -19.82 -15.68 -7.11
C LEU A 426 -18.49 -15.15 -7.65
N ARG A 427 -17.91 -15.74 -8.71
CA ARG A 427 -16.61 -15.32 -9.25
C ARG A 427 -16.57 -13.81 -9.52
N LEU A 428 -17.62 -13.26 -10.14
CA LEU A 428 -17.69 -11.84 -10.48
C LEU A 428 -17.79 -10.91 -9.25
N LEU A 429 -18.24 -11.42 -8.12
CA LEU A 429 -18.44 -10.68 -6.86
C LEU A 429 -17.28 -10.84 -5.89
N LEU A 430 -16.48 -11.90 -6.03
CA LEU A 430 -15.42 -12.26 -5.08
C LEU A 430 -14.03 -12.27 -5.69
N GLN A 431 -13.85 -12.83 -6.89
CA GLN A 431 -12.52 -13.01 -7.46
C GLN A 431 -11.93 -11.64 -7.81
N PRO A 432 -10.78 -11.26 -7.24
CA PRO A 432 -10.09 -10.04 -7.65
C PRO A 432 -9.74 -10.11 -9.13
N GLN A 433 -9.87 -8.98 -9.83
CA GLN A 433 -9.40 -8.90 -11.21
C GLN A 433 -7.91 -9.25 -11.28
N GLN A 434 -7.59 -10.30 -12.03
CA GLN A 434 -6.22 -10.73 -12.25
C GLN A 434 -5.55 -9.78 -13.26
N PRO A 435 -4.24 -9.51 -13.11
CA PRO A 435 -3.50 -8.79 -14.13
C PRO A 435 -3.57 -9.55 -15.46
N GLU A 436 -3.48 -8.82 -16.58
CA GLU A 436 -3.41 -9.47 -17.89
C GLU A 436 -2.23 -10.47 -17.90
N PRO A 437 -2.45 -11.70 -18.40
CA PRO A 437 -1.40 -12.68 -18.44
C PRO A 437 -0.22 -12.13 -19.26
N ALA A 438 0.99 -12.42 -18.80
CA ALA A 438 2.19 -12.06 -19.56
C ALA A 438 2.13 -12.69 -20.97
N PRO A 439 2.75 -12.06 -21.98
CA PRO A 439 2.83 -12.65 -23.32
C PRO A 439 3.40 -14.06 -23.25
N ALA A 440 2.87 -14.99 -24.05
CA ALA A 440 3.25 -16.42 -24.03
C ALA A 440 4.78 -16.67 -24.13
N ALA A 441 5.51 -15.76 -24.79
CA ALA A 441 6.98 -15.80 -24.86
C ALA A 441 7.70 -15.69 -23.50
N ASN A 442 7.00 -15.25 -22.45
CA ASN A 442 7.51 -15.09 -21.09
C ASN A 442 6.87 -16.07 -20.09
N GLU A 443 6.16 -17.09 -20.57
CA GLU A 443 5.53 -18.08 -19.70
C GLU A 443 6.60 -18.94 -19.03
N LYS A 444 6.75 -18.79 -17.71
CA LYS A 444 7.73 -19.53 -16.92
C LYS A 444 7.26 -20.99 -16.78
N PRO A 445 8.17 -21.99 -16.82
CA PRO A 445 7.78 -23.39 -16.62
C PRO A 445 7.08 -23.56 -15.27
N PRO A 446 6.10 -24.47 -15.12
CA PRO A 446 5.43 -24.70 -13.85
C PRO A 446 6.43 -25.06 -12.73
N LEU A 447 6.17 -24.62 -11.51
CA LEU A 447 6.91 -25.12 -10.34
C LEU A 447 6.48 -26.56 -10.05
N GLU A 448 7.44 -27.48 -10.09
CA GLU A 448 7.22 -28.91 -9.83
C GLU A 448 7.86 -29.33 -8.51
N LEU A 449 7.24 -30.30 -7.84
CA LEU A 449 7.80 -30.89 -6.64
C LEU A 449 8.90 -31.88 -7.02
N ASP A 450 10.05 -31.74 -6.37
CA ASP A 450 11.15 -32.70 -6.42
C ASP A 450 10.78 -33.92 -5.57
N PRO A 451 10.52 -35.09 -6.17
CA PRO A 451 10.04 -36.27 -5.45
C PRO A 451 11.07 -36.82 -4.45
N GLU A 452 12.36 -36.53 -4.63
CA GLU A 452 13.41 -36.97 -3.71
C GLU A 452 13.43 -36.13 -2.43
N LYS A 453 13.02 -34.87 -2.53
CA LYS A 453 13.00 -33.92 -1.39
C LYS A 453 11.63 -33.85 -0.73
N ALA A 454 10.56 -33.84 -1.52
CA ALA A 454 9.17 -33.76 -1.08
C ALA A 454 8.60 -35.12 -0.65
N THR A 455 9.36 -35.91 0.12
CA THR A 455 8.91 -37.23 0.60
C THR A 455 7.68 -37.09 1.51
N PRO A 456 6.78 -38.08 1.58
CA PRO A 456 5.61 -38.02 2.46
C PRO A 456 5.95 -37.73 3.93
N CYS A 457 7.10 -38.21 4.41
CA CYS A 457 7.58 -37.95 5.77
C CYS A 457 8.03 -36.49 5.94
N ALA A 458 8.85 -35.96 5.02
CA ALA A 458 9.30 -34.57 5.06
C ALA A 458 8.14 -33.58 4.94
N VAL A 459 7.19 -33.87 4.05
CA VAL A 459 5.97 -33.06 3.93
C VAL A 459 5.10 -33.20 5.18
N GLY A 460 4.92 -34.40 5.74
CA GLY A 460 4.19 -34.56 7.01
C GLY A 460 4.80 -33.75 8.15
N GLU A 461 6.13 -33.73 8.25
CA GLU A 461 6.86 -33.00 9.29
C GLU A 461 6.68 -31.47 9.15
N ILE A 462 6.85 -30.89 7.95
CA ILE A 462 6.68 -29.45 7.76
C ILE A 462 5.24 -29.01 8.09
N LEU A 463 4.25 -29.82 7.72
CA LEU A 463 2.84 -29.55 8.03
C LEU A 463 2.59 -29.53 9.55
N SER A 464 3.16 -30.49 10.28
CA SER A 464 3.10 -30.50 11.74
C SER A 464 3.81 -29.31 12.39
N GLN A 465 4.93 -28.85 11.82
CA GLN A 465 5.61 -27.65 12.33
C GLN A 465 4.80 -26.36 12.09
N VAL A 466 4.13 -26.23 10.94
CA VAL A 466 3.21 -25.12 10.66
C VAL A 466 2.08 -25.07 11.69
N GLU A 467 1.42 -26.19 11.96
CA GLU A 467 0.37 -26.28 12.99
C GLU A 467 0.90 -25.93 14.40
N GLY A 468 2.10 -26.41 14.73
CA GLY A 468 2.77 -26.08 15.98
C GLY A 468 2.98 -24.58 16.14
N ALA A 469 3.44 -23.90 15.08
CA ALA A 469 3.66 -22.46 15.07
C ALA A 469 2.34 -21.68 15.21
N ILE A 470 1.27 -22.10 14.53
CA ILE A 470 -0.06 -21.49 14.64
C ILE A 470 -0.61 -21.63 16.06
N ARG A 471 -0.48 -22.80 16.68
CA ARG A 471 -0.96 -23.07 18.04
C ARG A 471 -0.19 -22.25 19.09
N ALA A 472 1.12 -22.07 18.91
CA ALA A 472 1.97 -21.37 19.87
C ALA A 472 1.73 -19.84 19.85
N ASP A 473 1.78 -19.21 18.67
CA ASP A 473 1.78 -17.74 18.54
C ASP A 473 0.72 -17.20 17.57
N GLY A 474 0.13 -18.06 16.73
CA GLY A 474 -0.81 -17.66 15.68
C GLY A 474 -2.01 -16.87 16.19
N GLY A 475 -2.58 -17.24 17.34
CA GLY A 475 -3.72 -16.53 17.96
C GLY A 475 -3.49 -15.03 18.25
N ARG A 476 -2.22 -14.64 18.45
CA ARG A 476 -1.81 -13.28 18.83
C ARG A 476 -1.42 -12.42 17.62
N VAL A 477 -0.87 -13.05 16.59
CA VAL A 477 -0.25 -12.37 15.44
C VAL A 477 -1.13 -12.47 14.19
N LEU A 478 -1.80 -13.60 14.00
CA LEU A 478 -2.65 -13.88 12.84
C LEU A 478 -4.10 -13.52 13.15
N ALA A 479 -4.77 -12.91 12.19
CA ALA A 479 -6.23 -12.80 12.18
C ALA A 479 -6.86 -14.17 11.89
N PRO A 480 -8.14 -14.39 12.24
CA PRO A 480 -8.82 -15.66 12.00
C PRO A 480 -8.75 -16.12 10.54
N SER A 481 -8.84 -15.21 9.56
CA SER A 481 -8.73 -15.59 8.14
C SER A 481 -7.38 -16.21 7.79
N ALA A 482 -6.27 -15.68 8.32
CA ALA A 482 -4.93 -16.22 8.08
C ALA A 482 -4.73 -17.60 8.72
N GLN A 483 -5.27 -17.80 9.93
CA GLN A 483 -5.21 -19.11 10.61
C GLN A 483 -5.96 -20.15 9.80
N GLN A 484 -7.19 -19.83 9.39
CA GLN A 484 -8.02 -20.74 8.60
C GLN A 484 -7.42 -21.05 7.22
N THR A 485 -6.79 -20.09 6.55
CA THR A 485 -6.08 -20.35 5.29
C THR A 485 -4.92 -21.32 5.48
N LEU A 486 -4.12 -21.14 6.54
CA LEU A 486 -3.00 -22.05 6.83
C LEU A 486 -3.49 -23.45 7.21
N GLU A 487 -4.51 -23.55 8.05
CA GLU A 487 -5.17 -24.81 8.43
C GLU A 487 -5.70 -25.53 7.17
N HIS A 488 -6.42 -24.80 6.31
CA HIS A 488 -6.96 -25.33 5.06
C HIS A 488 -5.87 -25.93 4.16
N TYR A 489 -4.77 -25.21 3.90
CA TYR A 489 -3.67 -25.75 3.09
C TYR A 489 -2.99 -26.94 3.75
N THR A 490 -2.88 -26.93 5.08
CA THR A 490 -2.24 -28.01 5.82
C THR A 490 -3.06 -29.29 5.75
N ASP A 491 -4.37 -29.19 6.00
CA ASP A 491 -5.29 -30.32 5.95
C ASP A 491 -5.38 -30.89 4.54
N LYS A 492 -5.45 -30.03 3.52
CA LYS A 492 -5.53 -30.46 2.13
C LYS A 492 -4.26 -31.13 1.62
N ALA A 493 -3.09 -30.66 2.05
CA ALA A 493 -1.83 -31.34 1.77
C ALA A 493 -1.77 -32.72 2.44
N ARG A 494 -2.22 -32.83 3.71
CA ARG A 494 -2.27 -34.09 4.43
C ARG A 494 -3.24 -35.09 3.80
N GLU A 495 -4.40 -34.64 3.34
CA GLU A 495 -5.36 -35.46 2.61
C GLU A 495 -4.79 -35.99 1.29
N ALA A 496 -4.05 -35.16 0.56
CA ALA A 496 -3.34 -35.61 -0.64
C ALA A 496 -2.33 -36.71 -0.30
N LEU A 497 -1.54 -36.56 0.78
CA LEU A 497 -0.59 -37.58 1.23
C LEU A 497 -1.24 -38.89 1.68
N ALA A 498 -2.41 -38.82 2.32
CA ALA A 498 -3.10 -39.98 2.88
C ALA A 498 -3.87 -40.81 1.84
N SER A 499 -3.92 -40.39 0.58
CA SER A 499 -4.65 -41.10 -0.47
C SER A 499 -4.03 -42.49 -0.73
N PRO A 500 -4.77 -43.59 -0.47
CA PRO A 500 -4.23 -44.95 -0.46
C PRO A 500 -4.10 -45.59 -1.85
N ASP A 501 -4.52 -44.91 -2.92
CA ASP A 501 -4.50 -45.46 -4.27
C ASP A 501 -3.09 -45.37 -4.87
N THR A 502 -2.51 -46.53 -5.15
CA THR A 502 -1.15 -46.69 -5.67
C THR A 502 -1.09 -46.79 -7.20
N SER A 503 -2.20 -46.61 -7.92
CA SER A 503 -2.16 -46.60 -9.39
C SER A 503 -1.37 -45.40 -9.91
N GLU A 504 -0.65 -45.54 -11.02
CA GLU A 504 0.14 -44.44 -11.62
C GLU A 504 -0.71 -43.20 -11.94
N ALA A 505 -1.95 -43.41 -12.39
CA ALA A 505 -2.90 -42.32 -12.65
C ALA A 505 -3.26 -41.56 -11.36
N SER A 506 -3.46 -42.29 -10.26
CA SER A 506 -3.76 -41.71 -8.95
C SER A 506 -2.54 -41.03 -8.32
N GLU A 507 -1.34 -41.55 -8.58
CA GLU A 507 -0.07 -40.93 -8.18
C GLU A 507 0.11 -39.54 -8.82
N SER A 508 -0.14 -39.42 -10.13
CA SER A 508 -0.07 -38.12 -10.83
C SER A 508 -1.11 -37.12 -10.33
N VAL A 509 -2.33 -37.58 -10.02
CA VAL A 509 -3.38 -36.73 -9.43
C VAL A 509 -2.97 -36.30 -8.02
N ARG A 510 -2.44 -37.22 -7.21
CA ARG A 510 -1.93 -36.95 -5.88
C ARG A 510 -0.83 -35.90 -5.90
N GLN A 511 0.18 -36.08 -6.75
CA GLN A 511 1.29 -35.14 -6.86
C GLN A 511 0.81 -33.76 -7.30
N ARG A 512 -0.08 -33.66 -8.30
CA ARG A 512 -0.65 -32.36 -8.72
C ARG A 512 -1.42 -31.66 -7.60
N ARG A 513 -2.21 -32.41 -6.81
CA ARG A 513 -2.92 -31.87 -5.64
C ARG A 513 -1.91 -31.40 -4.59
N LEU A 514 -0.91 -32.22 -4.27
CA LEU A 514 0.12 -31.87 -3.30
C LEU A 514 0.89 -30.61 -3.71
N THR A 515 1.34 -30.53 -4.97
CA THR A 515 2.00 -29.35 -5.53
C THR A 515 1.15 -28.10 -5.38
N ARG A 516 -0.15 -28.16 -5.70
CA ARG A 516 -1.08 -27.03 -5.55
C ARG A 516 -1.10 -26.52 -4.10
N TRP A 517 -1.28 -27.41 -3.14
CA TRP A 517 -1.41 -27.04 -1.73
C TRP A 517 -0.11 -26.53 -1.11
N LEU A 518 1.02 -27.18 -1.43
CA LEU A 518 2.32 -26.72 -0.97
C LEU A 518 2.71 -25.37 -1.58
N ARG A 519 2.33 -25.09 -2.84
CA ARG A 519 2.52 -23.75 -3.44
C ARG A 519 1.72 -22.68 -2.70
N GLY A 520 0.44 -22.94 -2.41
CA GLY A 520 -0.40 -22.03 -1.63
C GLY A 520 0.15 -21.76 -0.24
N LEU A 521 0.54 -22.82 0.47
CA LEU A 521 1.16 -22.74 1.80
C LEU A 521 2.48 -21.96 1.77
N GLY A 522 3.37 -22.30 0.83
CA GLY A 522 4.65 -21.64 0.65
C GLY A 522 4.52 -20.15 0.37
N GLY A 523 3.68 -19.79 -0.59
CA GLY A 523 3.40 -18.39 -0.91
C GLY A 523 2.92 -17.60 0.29
N PHE A 524 1.94 -18.14 1.03
CA PHE A 524 1.38 -17.46 2.20
C PHE A 524 2.38 -17.33 3.36
N LEU A 525 3.16 -18.37 3.67
CA LEU A 525 4.22 -18.33 4.68
C LEU A 525 5.30 -17.31 4.32
N GLY A 526 5.76 -17.32 3.08
CA GLY A 526 6.77 -16.41 2.56
C GLY A 526 6.34 -14.95 2.68
N GLN A 527 5.13 -14.62 2.22
CA GLN A 527 4.60 -13.27 2.35
C GLN A 527 4.35 -12.87 3.82
N SER A 528 3.81 -13.78 4.64
CA SER A 528 3.55 -13.52 6.06
C SER A 528 4.83 -13.20 6.83
N SER A 529 5.91 -13.95 6.60
CA SER A 529 7.21 -13.71 7.24
C SER A 529 7.75 -12.31 6.92
N LYS A 530 7.70 -11.88 5.64
CA LYS A 530 8.11 -10.54 5.19
C LYS A 530 7.31 -9.44 5.89
N ILE A 531 5.97 -9.57 5.93
CA ILE A 531 5.10 -8.56 6.55
C ILE A 531 5.28 -8.52 8.06
N ILE A 532 5.48 -9.66 8.71
CA ILE A 532 5.76 -9.73 10.15
C ILE A 532 7.06 -8.98 10.48
N THR A 533 8.15 -9.27 9.77
CA THR A 533 9.44 -8.60 9.98
C THR A 533 9.31 -7.09 9.81
N TYR A 534 8.63 -6.64 8.75
CA TYR A 534 8.36 -5.23 8.52
C TYR A 534 7.46 -4.60 9.61
N GLY A 535 6.40 -5.30 10.02
CA GLY A 535 5.44 -4.85 11.01
C GLY A 535 6.04 -4.73 12.41
N VAL A 536 6.98 -5.62 12.76
CA VAL A 536 7.77 -5.52 14.00
C VAL A 536 8.69 -4.30 13.96
N ALA A 537 9.44 -4.10 12.87
CA ALA A 537 10.35 -2.97 12.72
C ALA A 537 9.62 -1.60 12.78
N THR A 538 8.38 -1.56 12.32
CA THR A 538 7.56 -0.33 12.28
C THR A 538 6.60 -0.18 13.46
N ASN A 539 6.61 -1.10 14.44
CA ASN A 539 5.64 -1.16 15.55
C ASN A 539 4.17 -1.17 15.07
N ALA A 540 3.91 -1.75 13.90
CA ALA A 540 2.57 -1.86 13.33
C ALA A 540 1.80 -3.07 13.87
N ILE A 541 2.48 -4.06 14.48
CA ILE A 541 1.87 -5.28 15.02
C ILE A 541 1.59 -5.15 16.51
N SER A 542 0.40 -5.57 16.92
CA SER A 542 -0.10 -5.43 18.31
C SER A 542 0.69 -6.23 19.35
N ASN A 543 1.37 -7.30 18.94
CA ASN A 543 2.21 -8.13 19.82
C ASN A 543 3.57 -8.41 19.16
N PRO A 544 4.55 -7.49 19.28
CA PRO A 544 5.82 -7.58 18.55
C PRO A 544 6.69 -8.76 19.00
N GLY A 545 6.58 -9.22 20.26
CA GLY A 545 7.33 -10.36 20.77
C GLY A 545 6.92 -11.68 20.11
N SER A 546 5.62 -12.04 20.21
CA SER A 546 5.09 -13.22 19.50
C SER A 546 5.23 -13.09 17.99
N ALA A 547 5.12 -11.87 17.44
CA ALA A 547 5.32 -11.64 16.02
C ALA A 547 6.75 -11.96 15.58
N LYS A 548 7.77 -11.50 16.31
CA LYS A 548 9.16 -11.82 16.00
C LYS A 548 9.41 -13.33 15.96
N THR A 549 8.97 -14.06 16.99
CA THR A 549 9.12 -15.52 17.06
C THR A 549 8.39 -16.22 15.91
N LEU A 550 7.14 -15.83 15.62
CA LEU A 550 6.37 -16.42 14.53
C LEU A 550 6.98 -16.12 13.15
N GLY A 551 7.48 -14.90 12.95
CA GLY A 551 8.14 -14.49 11.70
C GLY A 551 9.42 -15.28 11.43
N GLU A 552 10.25 -15.48 12.45
CA GLU A 552 11.46 -16.31 12.37
C GLU A 552 11.11 -17.78 12.05
N HIS A 553 10.07 -18.34 12.68
CA HIS A 553 9.60 -19.68 12.36
C HIS A 553 9.06 -19.79 10.94
N PHE A 554 8.21 -18.84 10.50
CA PHE A 554 7.67 -18.84 9.15
C PHE A 554 8.74 -18.70 8.08
N SER A 555 9.79 -17.90 8.32
CA SER A 555 10.92 -17.80 7.39
C SER A 555 11.63 -19.15 7.22
N LYS A 556 11.93 -19.84 8.33
CA LYS A 556 12.59 -21.16 8.28
C LYS A 556 11.73 -22.22 7.59
N LEU A 557 10.43 -22.24 7.88
CA LEU A 557 9.49 -23.14 7.23
C LEU A 557 9.35 -22.83 5.74
N PHE A 558 9.33 -21.55 5.36
CA PHE A 558 9.30 -21.15 3.96
C PHE A 558 10.57 -21.58 3.21
N ASP A 559 11.76 -21.36 3.78
CA ASP A 559 13.03 -21.82 3.20
C ASP A 559 13.06 -23.35 3.04
N TRP A 560 12.57 -24.09 4.03
CA TRP A 560 12.48 -25.54 3.94
C TRP A 560 11.50 -25.98 2.84
N LEU A 561 10.34 -25.36 2.75
CA LEU A 561 9.35 -25.66 1.72
C LEU A 561 9.85 -25.34 0.31
N VAL A 562 10.60 -24.25 0.14
CA VAL A 562 11.25 -23.90 -1.14
C VAL A 562 12.17 -25.02 -1.62
N SER A 563 12.85 -25.71 -0.71
CA SER A 563 13.74 -26.82 -1.06
C SER A 563 13.00 -28.01 -1.70
N PHE A 564 11.68 -28.12 -1.54
CA PHE A 564 10.88 -29.17 -2.16
C PHE A 564 10.60 -28.95 -3.64
N PHE A 565 10.91 -27.76 -4.19
CA PHE A 565 10.63 -27.44 -5.57
C PHE A 565 11.91 -27.46 -6.42
N SER A 566 11.80 -28.06 -7.60
CA SER A 566 12.74 -27.91 -8.70
C SER A 566 12.15 -26.95 -9.73
N GLY A 567 12.89 -26.64 -10.79
CA GLY A 567 12.26 -26.14 -12.01
C GLY A 567 13.24 -25.73 -13.06
#